data_AF-A0A6M8HYB6-F1
#
_entry.id   AF-A0A6M8HYB6-F1
#
_cell.length_a   1.000
_cell.length_b   1.000
_cell.length_c   1.000
_cell.angle_alpha   90.00
_cell.angle_beta   90.00
_cell.angle_gamma   90.00
#
_symmetry.space_group_name_H-M   'P 1'
#
loop_
_entity.id
_entity.type
_entity.pdbx_description
1 polymer ?
#
loop_
_entity_poly.entity_id
_entity_poly.type
_entity_poly.pdbx_seq_one_letter_code
_entity_poly.pdbx_strand_id
1 'polypeptide(L)'
;MSDSQHVSEQVARLRAIETLTVAFLRSPKAVRHWKRHNPSGDEFPSVYILASGGFQDATGLVIGGSWESDDGWDFDSVFTLFTDHGDILTCHGWNLDIEVL
;
A
#
# COMPACT_ATOMS: atom_id res chain seq x y z
N MET A 1 -20.59 19.52 -13.78
CA MET A 1 -19.21 19.11 -14.14
C MET A 1 -18.48 18.40 -13.00
N SER A 2 -18.88 18.58 -11.73
CA SER A 2 -18.26 17.95 -10.55
C SER A 2 -18.42 16.42 -10.46
N ASP A 3 -19.60 15.88 -10.79
CA ASP A 3 -19.90 14.45 -10.55
C ASP A 3 -19.10 13.50 -11.46
N SER A 4 -18.86 13.89 -12.71
CA SER A 4 -18.16 13.05 -13.68
C SER A 4 -16.66 12.91 -13.39
N GLN A 5 -16.04 13.95 -12.82
CA GLN A 5 -14.64 13.90 -12.41
C GLN A 5 -14.46 13.01 -11.20
N HIS A 6 -15.32 13.17 -10.19
CA HIS A 6 -15.28 12.36 -8.98
C HIS A 6 -15.48 10.86 -9.26
N VAL A 7 -16.44 10.52 -10.14
CA VAL A 7 -16.66 9.12 -10.56
C VAL A 7 -15.45 8.57 -11.33
N SER A 8 -14.82 9.38 -12.19
CA SER A 8 -13.62 8.96 -12.92
C SER A 8 -12.45 8.65 -12.00
N GLU A 9 -12.24 9.46 -10.95
CA GLU A 9 -11.19 9.25 -9.95
C GLU A 9 -11.40 7.98 -9.14
N GLN A 10 -12.64 7.74 -8.69
CA GLN A 10 -12.99 6.51 -7.97
C GLN A 10 -12.77 5.25 -8.83
N VAL A 11 -13.14 5.29 -10.11
CA VAL A 11 -12.89 4.17 -11.03
C VAL A 11 -11.40 3.94 -11.26
N ALA A 12 -10.61 5.01 -11.38
CA ALA A 12 -9.16 4.90 -11.51
C ALA A 12 -8.51 4.27 -10.26
N ARG A 13 -8.96 4.69 -9.07
CA ARG A 13 -8.52 4.14 -7.77
C ARG A 13 -8.81 2.65 -7.65
N LEU A 14 -10.03 2.21 -7.97
CA LEU A 14 -10.39 0.79 -7.94
C LEU A 14 -9.53 -0.06 -8.89
N ARG A 15 -9.24 0.45 -10.10
CA ARG A 15 -8.36 -0.24 -11.05
C ARG A 15 -6.92 -0.35 -10.56
N ALA A 16 -6.42 0.67 -9.87
CA ALA A 16 -5.09 0.65 -9.27
C ALA A 16 -5.01 -0.44 -8.18
N ILE A 17 -6.02 -0.51 -7.31
CA ILE A 17 -6.14 -1.56 -6.27
C ILE A 17 -6.15 -2.96 -6.89
N GLU A 18 -6.99 -3.19 -7.91
CA GLU A 18 -7.06 -4.49 -8.60
C GLU A 18 -5.71 -4.87 -9.24
N THR A 19 -5.06 -3.91 -9.90
CA THR A 19 -3.77 -4.13 -10.57
C THR A 19 -2.69 -4.50 -9.55
N LEU A 20 -2.62 -3.77 -8.44
CA LEU A 20 -1.70 -4.04 -7.33
C LEU A 20 -1.95 -5.40 -6.70
N THR A 21 -3.23 -5.76 -6.46
CA THR A 21 -3.61 -7.08 -5.94
C THR A 21 -3.07 -8.19 -6.83
N VAL A 22 -3.31 -8.10 -8.13
CA VAL A 22 -2.87 -9.10 -9.11
C VAL A 22 -1.35 -9.17 -9.18
N ALA A 23 -0.68 -8.01 -9.21
CA ALA A 23 0.77 -7.93 -9.23
C ALA A 23 1.40 -8.59 -7.99
N PHE A 24 0.84 -8.33 -6.80
CA PHE A 24 1.31 -8.95 -5.57
C PHE A 24 1.14 -10.47 -5.61
N LEU A 25 -0.05 -10.96 -5.98
CA LEU A 25 -0.34 -12.39 -5.99
C LEU A 25 0.56 -13.15 -6.98
N ARG A 26 1.04 -12.46 -8.02
CA ARG A 26 2.00 -12.98 -9.00
C ARG A 26 3.46 -12.84 -8.57
N SER A 27 3.75 -12.23 -7.42
CA SER A 27 5.10 -12.05 -6.89
C SER A 27 5.35 -12.98 -5.70
N PRO A 28 5.96 -14.18 -5.92
CA PRO A 28 6.33 -15.06 -4.82
C PRO A 28 7.24 -14.40 -3.78
N LYS A 29 8.03 -13.40 -4.19
CA LYS A 29 8.88 -12.62 -3.29
C LYS A 29 8.04 -11.76 -2.36
N ALA A 30 7.08 -11.00 -2.88
CA ALA A 30 6.19 -10.16 -2.09
C ALA A 30 5.30 -11.00 -1.17
N VAL A 31 4.72 -12.09 -1.68
CA VAL A 31 3.93 -13.04 -0.88
C VAL A 31 4.72 -13.63 0.28
N ARG A 32 5.99 -14.02 0.05
CA ARG A 32 6.86 -14.53 1.12
C ARG A 32 7.23 -13.45 2.14
N HIS A 33 7.45 -12.22 1.68
CA HIS A 33 7.73 -11.10 2.55
C HIS A 33 6.53 -10.83 3.47
N TRP A 34 5.33 -10.69 2.89
CA TRP A 34 4.08 -10.57 3.63
C TRP A 34 3.91 -11.68 4.68
N LYS A 35 4.02 -12.95 4.28
CA LYS A 35 3.84 -14.08 5.21
C LYS A 35 4.80 -14.07 6.40
N ARG A 36 5.98 -13.47 6.25
CA ARG A 36 6.97 -13.37 7.32
C ARG A 36 6.75 -12.15 8.22
N HIS A 37 6.20 -11.08 7.65
CA HIS A 37 6.15 -9.76 8.26
C HIS A 37 4.73 -9.25 8.49
N ASN A 38 3.69 -10.06 8.22
CA ASN A 38 2.30 -9.75 8.54
C ASN A 38 2.14 -9.75 10.08
N PRO A 39 1.90 -8.59 10.70
CA PRO A 39 1.88 -8.46 12.15
C PRO A 39 0.60 -9.02 12.78
N SER A 40 -0.52 -9.10 12.06
CA SER A 40 -1.83 -9.46 12.62
C SER A 40 -2.28 -10.90 12.32
N GLY A 41 -1.64 -11.57 11.36
CA GLY A 41 -2.14 -12.85 10.85
C GLY A 41 -3.41 -12.71 9.99
N ASP A 42 -3.81 -11.48 9.65
CA ASP A 42 -4.99 -11.19 8.84
C ASP A 42 -4.91 -11.76 7.42
N GLU A 43 -6.09 -11.84 6.78
CA GLU A 43 -6.20 -12.11 5.36
C GLU A 43 -5.57 -10.98 4.54
N PHE A 44 -4.78 -11.44 3.56
CA PHE A 44 -4.13 -10.62 2.58
C PHE A 44 -5.13 -9.99 1.59
N PRO A 45 -4.93 -8.75 1.10
CA PRO A 45 -4.14 -7.64 1.65
C PRO A 45 -4.94 -6.67 2.53
N SER A 46 -4.28 -6.04 3.51
CA SER A 46 -4.94 -5.17 4.48
C SER A 46 -5.14 -3.71 4.05
N VAL A 47 -4.14 -3.04 3.43
CA VAL A 47 -4.21 -1.58 3.15
C VAL A 47 -3.44 -1.17 1.89
N TYR A 48 -4.07 -0.36 1.04
CA TYR A 48 -3.49 0.30 -0.13
C TYR A 48 -3.26 1.78 0.17
N ILE A 49 -2.14 2.34 -0.27
CA ILE A 49 -1.80 3.74 -0.03
C ILE A 49 -1.25 4.43 -1.28
N LEU A 50 -1.41 5.76 -1.30
CA LEU A 50 -0.53 6.69 -1.97
C LEU A 50 0.43 7.27 -0.93
N ALA A 51 1.72 7.17 -1.19
CA ALA A 51 2.75 7.84 -0.39
C ALA A 51 3.42 8.90 -1.26
N SER A 52 3.39 10.15 -0.84
CA SER A 52 4.07 11.27 -1.50
C SER A 52 5.12 11.88 -0.57
N GLY A 53 6.11 12.58 -1.13
CA GLY A 53 7.20 13.19 -0.36
C GLY A 53 8.53 12.43 -0.42
N GLY A 54 9.58 13.03 0.15
CA GLY A 54 10.96 12.55 0.03
C GLY A 54 11.57 12.76 -1.36
N PHE A 55 11.21 11.92 -2.35
CA PHE A 55 11.79 11.95 -3.70
C PHE A 55 10.86 11.49 -4.84
N GLN A 56 9.80 10.71 -4.58
CA GLN A 56 8.86 10.27 -5.62
C GLN A 56 7.55 9.77 -5.01
N ASP A 57 6.43 10.10 -5.66
CA ASP A 57 5.12 9.54 -5.31
C ASP A 57 5.08 8.05 -5.65
N ALA A 58 4.59 7.25 -4.71
CA ALA A 58 4.45 5.81 -4.85
C ALA A 58 3.03 5.37 -4.49
N THR A 59 2.38 4.69 -5.42
CA THR A 59 1.16 3.92 -5.14
C THR A 59 1.56 2.51 -4.79
N GLY A 60 1.04 1.97 -3.69
CA GLY A 60 1.39 0.61 -3.34
C GLY A 60 0.54 -0.03 -2.26
N LEU A 61 0.86 -1.29 -2.03
CA LEU A 61 0.25 -2.15 -1.06
C LEU A 61 1.18 -2.32 0.14
N VAL A 62 0.69 -2.10 1.35
CA VAL A 62 1.49 -2.30 2.57
C VAL A 62 1.64 -3.80 2.82
N ILE A 63 2.89 -4.27 2.89
CA ILE A 63 3.21 -5.71 3.01
C ILE A 63 4.12 -6.05 4.20
N GLY A 64 4.33 -5.10 5.11
CA GLY A 64 5.12 -5.30 6.33
C GLY A 64 5.36 -3.98 7.06
N GLY A 65 5.71 -4.04 8.34
CA GLY A 65 5.79 -2.87 9.22
C GLY A 65 5.21 -3.18 10.60
N SER A 66 4.95 -2.14 11.38
CA SER A 66 4.28 -2.25 12.68
C SER A 66 2.77 -2.11 12.52
N TRP A 67 2.03 -2.84 13.35
CA TRP A 67 0.58 -2.71 13.48
C TRP A 67 0.26 -2.25 14.88
N GLU A 68 -0.42 -1.11 14.98
CA GLU A 68 -0.99 -0.62 16.23
C GLU A 68 -2.23 -1.46 16.54
N SER A 69 -2.25 -2.07 17.73
CA SER A 69 -3.20 -3.13 18.12
C SER A 69 -4.67 -2.80 17.86
N ASP A 70 -5.02 -1.51 17.86
CA ASP A 70 -6.40 -1.03 17.71
C ASP A 70 -6.62 -0.11 16.48
N ASP A 71 -5.56 0.34 15.81
CA ASP A 71 -5.64 1.46 14.83
C ASP A 71 -5.08 1.14 13.42
N GLY A 72 -4.56 -0.06 13.19
CA GLY A 72 -4.08 -0.48 11.87
C GLY A 72 -2.57 -0.31 11.70
N TRP A 73 -2.11 -0.02 10.48
CA TRP A 73 -0.68 0.15 10.22
C TRP A 73 -0.14 1.44 10.84
N ASP A 74 1.00 1.32 11.52
CA ASP A 74 1.80 2.47 11.94
C ASP A 74 2.54 3.04 10.74
N PHE A 75 2.03 4.16 10.24
CA PHE A 75 2.58 4.90 9.12
C PHE A 75 3.60 5.97 9.50
N ASP A 76 3.80 6.23 10.79
CA ASP A 76 4.85 7.13 11.27
C ASP A 76 6.21 6.40 11.38
N SER A 77 6.15 5.08 11.58
CA SER A 77 7.31 4.18 11.63
C SER A 77 7.78 3.71 10.24
N VAL A 78 8.76 2.79 10.26
CA VAL A 78 9.21 2.10 9.05
C VAL A 78 8.20 1.03 8.65
N PHE A 79 7.77 1.07 7.40
CA PHE A 79 6.92 0.06 6.79
C PHE A 79 7.46 -0.35 5.41
N THR A 80 6.89 -1.40 4.84
CA THR A 80 7.29 -1.95 3.54
C THR A 80 6.13 -1.87 2.56
N LEU A 81 6.40 -1.28 1.40
CA LEU A 81 5.44 -1.05 0.34
C LEU A 81 5.77 -1.93 -0.87
N PHE A 82 4.77 -2.62 -1.42
CA PHE A 82 4.84 -3.26 -2.72
C PHE A 82 4.21 -2.35 -3.78
N THR A 83 4.97 -1.94 -4.78
CA THR A 83 4.51 -0.98 -5.79
C THR A 83 3.85 -1.65 -6.98
N ASP A 84 3.14 -0.86 -7.79
CA ASP A 84 2.50 -1.30 -9.04
C ASP A 84 3.52 -1.71 -10.11
N HIS A 85 4.75 -1.20 -10.01
CA HIS A 85 5.90 -1.62 -10.80
C HIS A 85 6.50 -2.96 -10.34
N GLY A 86 6.04 -3.52 -9.22
CA GLY A 86 6.49 -4.80 -8.70
C GLY A 86 7.69 -4.72 -7.75
N ASP A 87 8.08 -3.52 -7.34
CA ASP A 87 9.17 -3.30 -6.39
C ASP A 87 8.71 -3.47 -4.95
N ILE A 88 9.67 -3.79 -4.07
CA ILE A 88 9.46 -3.79 -2.63
C ILE A 88 10.33 -2.68 -2.06
N LEU A 89 9.69 -1.65 -1.53
CA LEU A 89 10.33 -0.47 -0.98
C LEU A 89 10.24 -0.48 0.55
N THR A 90 11.32 -0.06 1.20
CA THR A 90 11.28 0.30 2.62
C THR A 90 10.98 1.78 2.72
N CYS A 91 9.90 2.11 3.40
CA CYS A 91 9.40 3.46 3.55
C CYS A 91 9.68 3.96 4.97
N HIS A 92 10.08 5.23 5.07
CA HIS A 92 10.29 5.92 6.33
C HIS A 92 9.14 6.92 6.53
N GLY A 93 8.12 6.49 7.29
CA GLY A 93 6.85 7.18 7.48
C GLY A 93 6.94 8.67 7.76
N TRP A 94 7.80 9.05 8.70
CA TRP A 94 8.06 10.43 9.13
C TRP A 94 8.47 11.44 8.04
N ASN A 95 8.70 11.03 6.78
CA ASN A 95 8.99 11.91 5.64
C ASN A 95 7.95 11.81 4.51
N LEU A 96 6.83 11.11 4.73
CA LEU A 96 5.84 10.83 3.71
C LEU A 96 4.49 11.40 4.12
N ASP A 97 3.81 11.99 3.14
CA ASP A 97 2.37 12.23 3.22
C ASP A 97 1.68 10.97 2.73
N ILE A 98 0.84 10.36 3.58
CA ILE A 98 0.19 9.08 3.27
C ILE A 98 -1.31 9.27 3.16
N GLU A 99 -1.86 8.81 2.05
CA GLU A 99 -3.29 8.71 1.81
C GLU A 99 -3.68 7.24 1.63
N VAL A 100 -4.66 6.77 2.40
CA VAL A 100 -5.23 5.42 2.24
C VAL A 100 -6.23 5.41 1.09
N LEU A 101 -6.09 4.42 0.21
CA LEU A 101 -6.91 4.23 -0.99
C LEU A 101 -8.19 3.43 -0.73
#